data_AF-D7DJ01-F1
#
_entry.id   AF-D7DJ01-F1
#
_cell.length_a   1.000
_cell.length_b   1.000
_cell.length_c   1.000
_cell.angle_alpha   90.00
_cell.angle_beta   90.00
_cell.angle_gamma   90.00
#
_symmetry.space_group_name_H-M   'P 1'
#
loop_
_entity.id
_entity.type
_entity.pdbx_description
1 polymer ?
#
loop_
_entity_poly.entity_id
_entity_poly.type
_entity_poly.pdbx_seq_one_letter_code
_entity_poly.pdbx_strand_id
1 'polypeptide(L)'
;MVSKYQECEFLEFLYLRKIKVIYITFLLVISSSCFSAQSSESNLQALGGNSKLTLSAHSSQKNEAKVFIKKGMSYINARRILLNEGWLVPILPKGGYGKDDAKVISECSGNSDLCNKFPEIDSCSGSEEGNCNMYFHSRQEGKLSVTTSGGLGAGAIVESWSRR
;
A
#
# COMPACT_ATOMS: atom_id res chain seq x y z
N MET A 1 22.64 51.28 4.20
CA MET A 1 22.78 50.24 5.26
C MET A 1 22.21 48.95 4.69
N VAL A 2 23.06 47.94 4.52
CA VAL A 2 22.84 46.79 3.64
C VAL A 2 22.33 45.59 4.44
N SER A 3 21.21 45.03 3.99
CA SER A 3 20.59 43.80 4.49
C SER A 3 21.53 42.59 4.33
N LYS A 4 21.74 41.86 5.41
CA LYS A 4 22.36 40.53 5.42
C LYS A 4 21.34 39.52 5.93
N TYR A 5 20.61 38.83 5.05
CA TYR A 5 19.96 37.53 5.32
C TYR A 5 19.42 36.98 3.98
N GLN A 6 20.33 36.52 3.12
CA GLN A 6 19.97 35.86 1.86
C GLN A 6 21.06 34.89 1.42
N GLU A 7 21.47 33.94 2.27
CA GLU A 7 22.37 32.85 1.86
C GLU A 7 22.10 31.59 2.71
N CYS A 8 21.09 30.79 2.34
CA CYS A 8 20.92 29.43 2.90
C CYS A 8 20.30 28.44 1.89
N GLU A 9 20.54 28.61 0.58
CA GLU A 9 20.00 27.68 -0.44
C GLU A 9 21.06 27.04 -1.36
N PHE A 10 22.37 27.25 -1.13
CA PHE A 10 23.38 26.86 -2.14
C PHE A 10 24.21 25.60 -1.83
N LEU A 11 23.87 24.80 -0.80
CA LEU A 11 24.74 23.70 -0.33
C LEU A 11 24.22 22.26 -0.47
N GLU A 12 23.03 22.00 -1.02
CA GLU A 12 22.57 20.61 -1.29
C GLU A 12 22.80 20.13 -2.73
N PHE A 13 23.11 21.01 -3.69
CA PHE A 13 23.26 20.61 -5.09
C PHE A 13 24.60 19.95 -5.46
N LEU A 14 25.60 19.98 -4.57
CA LEU A 14 26.93 19.39 -4.84
C LEU A 14 27.18 18.02 -4.21
N TYR A 15 26.29 17.51 -3.35
CA TYR A 15 26.47 16.18 -2.74
C TYR A 15 25.93 15.03 -3.63
N LEU A 16 25.04 15.33 -4.58
CA LEU A 16 24.39 14.33 -5.45
C LEU A 16 25.16 13.98 -6.74
N ARG A 17 26.35 14.55 -6.98
CA ARG A 17 27.16 14.22 -8.18
C ARG A 17 28.31 13.24 -7.94
N LYS A 18 28.68 12.92 -6.69
CA LYS A 18 29.79 11.99 -6.42
C LYS A 18 29.38 10.56 -6.05
N ILE A 19 28.10 10.29 -5.78
CA ILE A 19 27.63 8.94 -5.40
C ILE A 19 27.32 8.06 -6.63
N LYS A 20 27.07 8.65 -7.81
CA LYS A 20 26.78 7.87 -9.03
C LYS A 20 27.98 7.08 -9.60
N VAL A 21 29.22 7.40 -9.20
CA VAL A 21 30.42 6.74 -9.72
C VAL A 21 30.79 5.48 -8.92
N ILE A 22 30.40 5.39 -7.65
CA ILE A 22 30.76 4.27 -6.76
C ILE A 22 29.81 3.07 -6.93
N TYR A 23 28.56 3.29 -7.36
CA TYR A 23 27.60 2.20 -7.54
C TYR A 23 27.79 1.38 -8.83
N ILE A 24 28.59 1.86 -9.78
CA ILE A 24 28.84 1.14 -11.04
C ILE A 24 29.92 0.05 -10.86
N THR A 25 30.85 0.21 -9.91
CA THR A 25 31.89 -0.80 -9.64
C THR A 25 31.46 -1.91 -8.69
N PHE A 26 30.38 -1.73 -7.91
CA PHE A 26 29.85 -2.79 -7.04
C PHE A 26 28.92 -3.79 -7.75
N LEU A 27 28.58 -3.55 -9.02
CA LEU A 27 27.71 -4.43 -9.83
C LEU A 27 28.47 -5.51 -10.63
N LEU A 28 29.79 -5.67 -10.46
CA LEU A 28 30.61 -6.61 -11.24
C LEU A 28 31.21 -7.80 -10.46
N VAL A 29 30.82 -8.04 -9.20
CA VAL A 29 31.39 -9.15 -8.38
C VAL A 29 30.33 -10.10 -7.79
N ILE A 30 29.17 -10.25 -8.44
CA ILE A 30 28.22 -11.33 -8.11
C ILE A 30 27.77 -12.04 -9.39
N SER A 31 28.75 -12.53 -10.14
CA SER A 31 28.57 -13.50 -11.22
C SER A 31 29.32 -14.79 -10.86
N SER A 32 28.75 -15.59 -9.95
CA SER A 32 29.05 -17.03 -9.84
C SER A 32 28.18 -17.68 -8.78
N SER A 33 27.00 -18.14 -9.18
CA SER A 33 26.37 -19.33 -8.63
C SER A 33 25.36 -19.81 -9.67
N CYS A 34 25.67 -20.95 -10.28
CA CYS A 34 24.86 -21.67 -11.23
C CYS A 34 23.41 -21.81 -10.77
N PHE A 35 22.46 -21.58 -11.67
CA PHE A 35 21.19 -22.31 -11.60
C PHE A 35 20.80 -22.81 -12.98
N SER A 36 20.72 -24.13 -13.07
CA SER A 36 20.55 -24.93 -14.26
C SER A 36 19.25 -24.64 -15.01
N ALA A 37 19.34 -24.78 -16.32
CA ALA A 37 18.22 -24.86 -17.25
C ALA A 37 17.26 -26.00 -16.88
N GLN A 38 15.96 -25.76 -16.99
CA GLN A 38 14.99 -26.82 -17.28
C GLN A 38 13.86 -26.27 -18.15
N SER A 39 13.93 -26.62 -19.43
CA SER A 39 12.85 -26.51 -20.41
C SER A 39 11.70 -27.43 -19.98
N SER A 40 10.49 -26.88 -19.87
CA SER A 40 9.27 -27.66 -19.75
C SER A 40 8.42 -27.42 -20.99
N GLU A 41 8.50 -28.38 -21.91
CA GLU A 41 7.54 -28.56 -22.99
C GLU A 41 6.17 -28.83 -22.36
N SER A 42 5.17 -28.00 -22.67
CA SER A 42 3.77 -28.36 -22.42
C SER A 42 3.15 -28.81 -23.73
N ASN A 43 2.96 -30.13 -23.77
CA ASN A 43 2.27 -30.90 -24.80
C ASN A 43 0.88 -30.31 -25.08
N LEU A 44 0.65 -29.93 -26.33
CA LEU A 44 -0.68 -29.57 -26.83
C LEU A 44 -1.43 -30.88 -27.15
N GLN A 45 -2.23 -31.39 -26.21
CA GLN A 45 -3.19 -32.46 -26.49
C GLN A 45 -4.59 -31.86 -26.59
N ALA A 46 -5.04 -31.69 -27.83
CA ALA A 46 -6.44 -31.62 -28.18
C ALA A 46 -7.03 -33.03 -28.10
N LEU A 47 -8.09 -33.23 -27.31
CA LEU A 47 -9.05 -34.32 -27.48
C LEU A 47 -10.36 -33.94 -26.79
N GLY A 48 -11.42 -33.94 -27.60
CA GLY A 48 -12.77 -33.61 -27.18
C GLY A 48 -13.37 -34.64 -26.22
N GLY A 49 -14.20 -34.15 -25.31
CA GLY A 49 -15.01 -34.96 -24.42
C GLY A 49 -16.24 -34.16 -24.00
N ASN A 50 -17.41 -34.63 -24.43
CA ASN A 50 -18.73 -34.08 -24.09
C ASN A 50 -18.91 -33.97 -22.57
N SER A 51 -18.64 -32.78 -22.03
CA SER A 51 -18.75 -32.52 -20.60
C SER A 51 -20.09 -31.88 -20.30
N LYS A 52 -20.98 -32.71 -19.76
CA LYS A 52 -22.22 -32.35 -19.09
C LYS A 52 -21.92 -31.21 -18.09
N LEU A 53 -22.40 -30.01 -18.42
CA LEU A 53 -22.35 -28.80 -17.61
C LEU A 53 -23.12 -29.05 -16.30
N THR A 54 -22.41 -29.57 -15.31
CA THR A 54 -22.93 -29.65 -13.95
C THR A 54 -22.54 -28.32 -13.30
N LEU A 55 -23.48 -27.37 -13.32
CA LEU A 55 -23.40 -26.14 -12.52
C LEU A 55 -23.37 -26.56 -11.05
N SER A 56 -22.17 -26.85 -10.52
CA SER A 56 -21.96 -26.85 -9.07
C SER A 56 -22.14 -25.41 -8.62
N ALA A 57 -23.34 -25.12 -8.10
CA ALA A 57 -23.58 -23.96 -7.28
C ALA A 57 -22.56 -24.01 -6.14
N HIS A 58 -21.45 -23.29 -6.31
CA HIS A 58 -20.55 -22.97 -5.22
C HIS A 58 -21.41 -22.20 -4.23
N SER A 59 -21.90 -22.91 -3.21
CA SER A 59 -22.54 -22.27 -2.07
C SER A 59 -21.49 -21.29 -1.56
N SER A 60 -21.76 -20.00 -1.78
CA SER A 60 -21.01 -18.91 -1.20
C SER A 60 -21.20 -19.04 0.30
N GLN A 61 -20.42 -19.92 0.95
CA GLN A 61 -20.34 -19.99 2.39
C GLN A 61 -19.94 -18.58 2.81
N LYS A 62 -20.88 -17.95 3.50
CA LYS A 62 -20.78 -16.61 4.06
C LYS A 62 -19.69 -16.66 5.13
N ASN A 63 -18.44 -16.63 4.69
CA ASN A 63 -17.28 -16.55 5.55
C ASN A 63 -17.31 -15.14 6.15
N GLU A 64 -17.68 -15.06 7.42
CA GLU A 64 -17.62 -13.82 8.18
C GLU A 64 -16.18 -13.28 8.12
N ALA A 65 -16.05 -12.02 7.71
CA ALA A 65 -14.77 -11.36 7.44
C ALA A 65 -13.99 -11.13 8.75
N LYS A 66 -13.29 -12.15 9.21
CA LYS A 66 -12.59 -12.12 10.50
C LYS A 66 -11.40 -11.16 10.47
N VAL A 67 -11.29 -10.34 11.52
CA VAL A 67 -10.17 -9.38 11.66
C VAL A 67 -8.98 -10.07 12.32
N PHE A 68 -7.92 -10.31 11.54
CA PHE A 68 -6.67 -10.96 11.98
C PHE A 68 -5.47 -9.99 12.07
N ILE A 69 -5.71 -8.74 12.47
CA ILE A 69 -4.62 -7.77 12.70
C ILE A 69 -4.24 -7.71 14.18
N LYS A 70 -3.03 -7.24 14.48
CA LYS A 70 -2.48 -7.14 15.83
C LYS A 70 -1.79 -5.79 16.01
N LYS A 71 -1.75 -5.31 17.26
CA LYS A 71 -0.99 -4.11 17.63
C LYS A 71 0.50 -4.32 17.31
N GLY A 72 1.16 -3.29 16.80
CA GLY A 72 2.57 -3.32 16.38
C GLY A 72 2.81 -3.94 15.00
N MET A 73 1.78 -4.47 14.32
CA MET A 73 1.92 -4.97 12.95
C MET A 73 2.12 -3.81 11.98
N SER A 74 3.00 -3.95 10.99
CA SER A 74 3.11 -2.92 9.95
C SER A 74 1.78 -2.74 9.22
N TYR A 75 1.43 -1.48 8.94
CA TYR A 75 0.17 -1.15 8.31
C TYR A 75 0.01 -1.83 6.95
N ILE A 76 1.08 -1.90 6.15
CA ILE A 76 1.05 -2.58 4.85
C ILE A 76 0.70 -4.07 4.98
N ASN A 77 1.19 -4.75 6.02
CA ASN A 77 0.85 -6.14 6.27
C ASN A 77 -0.59 -6.27 6.78
N ALA A 78 -1.01 -5.39 7.69
CA ALA A 78 -2.39 -5.35 8.20
C ALA A 78 -3.41 -5.13 7.07
N ARG A 79 -3.15 -4.14 6.20
CA ARG A 79 -3.97 -3.85 5.01
C ARG A 79 -4.08 -5.07 4.09
N ARG A 80 -2.97 -5.75 3.82
CA ARG A 80 -2.98 -6.96 2.97
C ARG A 80 -3.85 -8.06 3.58
N ILE A 81 -3.73 -8.28 4.89
CA ILE A 81 -4.56 -9.28 5.61
C ILE A 81 -6.03 -8.89 5.51
N LEU A 82 -6.39 -7.65 5.81
CA LEU A 82 -7.78 -7.18 5.74
C LEU A 82 -8.38 -7.37 4.34
N LEU A 83 -7.66 -6.99 3.29
CA LEU A 83 -8.10 -7.19 1.91
C LEU A 83 -8.30 -8.68 1.56
N ASN A 84 -7.40 -9.55 2.03
CA ASN A 84 -7.52 -11.00 1.81
C ASN A 84 -8.73 -11.61 2.55
N GLU A 85 -9.11 -11.05 3.69
CA GLU A 85 -10.28 -11.46 4.48
C GLU A 85 -11.60 -10.84 3.98
N GLY A 86 -11.57 -10.16 2.82
CA GLY A 86 -12.76 -9.60 2.20
C GLY A 86 -13.19 -8.24 2.74
N TRP A 87 -12.36 -7.58 3.56
CA TRP A 87 -12.52 -6.16 3.82
C TRP A 87 -12.17 -5.36 2.58
N LEU A 88 -12.90 -4.28 2.34
CA LEU A 88 -12.74 -3.45 1.17
C LEU A 88 -12.43 -2.01 1.60
N VAL A 89 -11.69 -1.31 0.77
CA VAL A 89 -11.40 0.12 0.94
C VAL A 89 -12.52 0.97 0.33
N PRO A 90 -12.69 2.23 0.75
CA PRO A 90 -13.63 3.15 0.15
C PRO A 90 -13.39 3.29 -1.36
N ILE A 91 -14.48 3.44 -2.11
CA ILE A 91 -14.42 3.62 -3.56
C ILE A 91 -13.91 5.03 -3.87
N LEU A 92 -12.85 5.11 -4.66
CA LEU A 92 -12.32 6.37 -5.17
C LEU A 92 -13.27 7.01 -6.20
N PRO A 93 -13.33 8.35 -6.28
CA PRO A 93 -13.99 9.02 -7.40
C PRO A 93 -13.32 8.64 -8.73
N LYS A 94 -14.08 8.73 -9.83
CA LYS A 94 -13.58 8.41 -11.17
C LYS A 94 -12.45 9.38 -11.54
N GLY A 95 -11.23 8.86 -11.65
CA GLY A 95 -10.02 9.65 -11.89
C GLY A 95 -9.16 9.93 -10.65
N GLY A 96 -9.59 9.47 -9.47
CA GLY A 96 -8.92 9.76 -8.20
C GLY A 96 -9.24 11.15 -7.66
N TYR A 97 -8.69 11.47 -6.50
CA TYR A 97 -8.77 12.79 -5.89
C TYR A 97 -7.77 13.77 -6.54
N GLY A 98 -8.22 14.98 -6.81
CA GLY A 98 -7.42 16.13 -7.17
C GLY A 98 -6.81 16.82 -5.94
N LYS A 99 -5.84 17.71 -6.18
CA LYS A 99 -5.16 18.45 -5.10
C LYS A 99 -6.09 19.40 -4.34
N ASP A 100 -7.11 19.90 -5.03
CA ASP A 100 -8.07 20.88 -4.49
C ASP A 100 -9.29 20.21 -3.83
N ASP A 101 -9.33 18.87 -3.79
CA ASP A 101 -10.42 18.18 -3.11
C ASP A 101 -10.36 18.42 -1.60
N ALA A 102 -11.52 18.75 -1.01
CA ALA A 102 -11.64 19.00 0.42
C ALA A 102 -11.05 17.85 1.25
N LYS A 103 -11.32 16.61 0.85
CA LYS A 103 -10.78 15.39 1.48
C LYS A 103 -9.26 15.35 1.47
N VAL A 104 -8.63 15.73 0.35
CA VAL A 104 -7.16 15.74 0.23
C VAL A 104 -6.55 16.77 1.18
N ILE A 105 -7.16 17.95 1.24
CA ILE A 105 -6.72 19.05 2.11
C ILE A 105 -6.87 18.67 3.59
N SER A 106 -8.01 18.11 3.99
CA SER A 106 -8.29 17.83 5.41
C SER A 106 -7.70 16.53 5.93
N GLU A 107 -7.62 15.47 5.11
CA GLU A 107 -7.35 14.11 5.59
C GLU A 107 -5.98 13.59 5.16
N CYS A 108 -5.48 14.08 4.03
CA CYS A 108 -4.22 13.65 3.42
C CYS A 108 -3.15 14.75 3.41
N SER A 109 -3.29 15.76 4.26
CA SER A 109 -2.34 16.88 4.41
C SER A 109 -2.01 17.56 3.08
N GLY A 110 -3.00 17.68 2.18
CA GLY A 110 -2.83 18.27 0.85
C GLY A 110 -2.13 17.37 -0.18
N ASN A 111 -1.81 16.11 0.16
CA ASN A 111 -1.16 15.18 -0.74
C ASN A 111 -2.17 14.27 -1.45
N SER A 112 -2.53 14.61 -2.69
CA SER A 112 -3.45 13.81 -3.52
C SER A 112 -2.93 12.41 -3.80
N ASP A 113 -1.62 12.24 -3.97
CA ASP A 113 -1.01 10.94 -4.26
C ASP A 113 -1.16 9.98 -3.09
N LEU A 114 -1.09 10.51 -1.87
CA LEU A 114 -1.33 9.77 -0.64
C LEU A 114 -2.76 9.22 -0.58
N CYS A 115 -3.75 10.10 -0.78
CA CYS A 115 -5.17 9.78 -0.77
C CYS A 115 -5.55 8.80 -1.89
N ASN A 116 -4.92 8.92 -3.06
CA ASN A 116 -5.12 8.00 -4.18
C ASN A 116 -4.49 6.63 -3.96
N LYS A 117 -3.33 6.59 -3.28
CA LYS A 117 -2.63 5.34 -2.95
C LYS A 117 -3.28 4.59 -1.79
N PHE A 118 -3.81 5.32 -0.82
CA PHE A 118 -4.46 4.80 0.38
C PHE A 118 -5.85 5.45 0.54
N PRO A 119 -6.84 5.03 -0.28
CA PRO A 119 -8.19 5.58 -0.26
C PRO A 119 -8.91 5.41 1.08
N GLU A 120 -8.45 4.48 1.90
CA GLU A 120 -8.95 4.22 3.25
C GLU A 120 -8.54 5.27 4.30
N ILE A 121 -7.57 6.16 4.03
CA ILE A 121 -7.19 7.24 4.94
C ILE A 121 -8.37 8.19 5.12
N ASP A 122 -8.73 8.48 6.38
CA ASP A 122 -9.80 9.42 6.76
C ASP A 122 -9.27 10.56 7.65
N SER A 123 -8.20 10.33 8.40
CA SER A 123 -7.53 11.44 9.09
C SER A 123 -6.08 11.07 9.39
N CYS A 124 -5.12 11.89 8.98
CA CYS A 124 -3.74 11.79 9.45
C CYS A 124 -3.41 13.00 10.33
N SER A 125 -3.05 12.76 11.59
CA SER A 125 -2.54 13.79 12.49
C SER A 125 -1.23 14.34 11.92
N GLY A 126 -1.25 15.58 11.46
CA GLY A 126 -0.07 16.34 11.03
C GLY A 126 0.90 16.68 12.16
N SER A 127 0.91 15.90 13.25
CA SER A 127 1.64 16.13 14.49
C SER A 127 3.05 15.54 14.49
N GLU A 128 3.67 15.38 13.30
CA GLU A 128 4.98 14.74 13.08
C GLU A 128 5.09 13.25 13.51
N GLU A 129 4.18 12.77 14.37
CA GLU A 129 4.12 11.40 14.90
C GLU A 129 3.29 10.42 14.02
N GLY A 130 2.64 10.92 12.95
CA GLY A 130 2.08 10.08 11.89
C GLY A 130 0.87 9.20 12.28
N ASN A 131 0.03 9.65 13.21
CA ASN A 131 -1.16 8.88 13.56
C ASN A 131 -2.23 9.00 12.46
N CYS A 132 -2.61 7.89 11.83
CA CYS A 132 -3.63 7.90 10.79
C CYS A 132 -4.80 6.96 11.11
N ASN A 133 -6.02 7.42 10.88
CA ASN A 133 -7.23 6.61 10.93
C ASN A 133 -7.58 6.14 9.52
N MET A 134 -7.77 4.84 9.40
CA MET A 134 -8.05 4.12 8.17
C MET A 134 -9.40 3.41 8.29
N TYR A 135 -10.25 3.52 7.29
CA TYR A 135 -11.56 2.85 7.29
C TYR A 135 -11.66 1.77 6.22
N PHE A 136 -12.15 0.61 6.65
CA PHE A 136 -12.51 -0.49 5.78
C PHE A 136 -13.99 -0.80 5.96
N HIS A 137 -14.61 -1.33 4.91
CA HIS A 137 -15.98 -1.81 4.98
C HIS A 137 -16.08 -3.26 4.52
N SER A 138 -16.93 -4.03 5.17
CA SER A 138 -17.31 -5.38 4.77
C SER A 138 -18.82 -5.41 4.53
N ARG A 139 -19.25 -6.12 3.49
CA ARG A 139 -20.69 -6.33 3.23
C ARG A 139 -21.39 -7.07 4.36
N GLN A 140 -20.64 -7.82 5.16
CA GLN A 140 -21.18 -8.68 6.21
C GLN A 140 -20.92 -8.11 7.61
N GLU A 141 -19.77 -7.47 7.81
CA GLU A 141 -19.26 -7.10 9.13
C GLU A 141 -19.30 -5.59 9.44
N GLY A 142 -19.82 -4.77 8.53
CA GLY A 142 -19.97 -3.33 8.77
C GLY A 142 -18.66 -2.57 8.55
N LYS A 143 -18.33 -1.65 9.45
CA LYS A 143 -17.17 -0.75 9.31
C LYS A 143 -16.06 -1.15 10.28
N LEU A 144 -14.83 -1.12 9.80
CA LEU A 144 -13.63 -1.31 10.62
C LEU A 144 -12.79 -0.04 10.54
N SER A 145 -12.53 0.55 11.71
CA SER A 145 -11.57 1.63 11.87
C SER A 145 -10.25 1.05 12.36
N VAL A 146 -9.15 1.39 11.69
CA VAL A 146 -7.79 1.02 12.09
C VAL A 146 -7.01 2.30 12.32
N THR A 147 -6.47 2.45 13.53
CA THR A 147 -5.60 3.57 13.87
C THR A 147 -4.16 3.10 13.82
N THR A 148 -3.32 3.81 13.06
CA THR A 148 -1.89 3.57 12.98
C THR A 148 -1.11 4.66 13.68
N SER A 149 0.12 4.37 14.07
CA SER A 149 1.12 5.34 14.51
C SER A 149 2.39 5.24 13.65
N GLY A 150 3.18 6.32 13.57
CA GLY A 150 4.39 6.40 12.76
C GLY A 150 4.17 6.82 11.30
N GLY A 151 5.23 6.89 10.49
CA GLY A 151 5.15 7.39 9.11
C GLY A 151 4.45 6.42 8.14
N LEU A 152 3.61 6.93 7.23
CA LEU A 152 2.86 6.11 6.26
C LEU A 152 3.75 5.14 5.47
N GLY A 153 3.32 3.88 5.33
CA GLY A 153 4.04 2.85 4.61
C GLY A 153 4.80 1.88 5.53
N ALA A 154 6.10 1.66 5.26
CA ALA A 154 6.92 0.68 5.99
C ALA A 154 7.23 1.08 7.44
N GLY A 155 6.96 2.33 7.82
CA GLY A 155 7.14 2.85 9.19
C GLY A 155 5.86 2.93 10.02
N ALA A 156 4.69 2.73 9.40
CA ALA A 156 3.41 2.82 10.10
C ALA A 156 3.08 1.47 10.72
N ILE A 157 2.69 1.48 11.99
CA ILE A 157 2.28 0.30 12.72
C ILE A 157 0.84 0.44 13.21
N VAL A 158 0.11 -0.67 13.30
CA VAL A 158 -1.24 -0.70 13.87
C VAL A 158 -1.15 -0.43 15.36
N GLU A 159 -1.84 0.61 15.82
CA GLU A 159 -1.93 0.96 17.23
C GLU A 159 -3.19 0.38 17.85
N SER A 160 -4.33 0.52 17.16
CA SER A 160 -5.62 -0.02 17.59
C SER A 160 -6.58 -0.24 16.42
N TRP A 161 -7.67 -0.98 16.67
CA TRP A 161 -8.76 -1.14 15.72
C TRP A 161 -10.09 -1.31 16.43
N SER A 162 -11.17 -0.87 15.80
CA SER A 162 -12.54 -1.03 16.32
C SER A 162 -13.52 -1.33 15.20
N ARG A 163 -14.49 -2.21 15.48
CA ARG A 163 -15.62 -2.49 14.58
C ARG A 163 -16.80 -1.63 15.00
N ARG A 164 -17.53 -1.08 14.02
CA ARG A 164 -18.78 -0.34 14.19
C ARG A 164 -19.89 -0.95 13.35
#